data_AF-A0A3A9Z7W7-F1
#
_entry.id   AF-A0A3A9Z7W7-F1
#
_cell.length_a   1.000
_cell.length_b   1.000
_cell.length_c   1.000
_cell.angle_alpha   90.00
_cell.angle_beta   90.00
_cell.angle_gamma   90.00
#
_symmetry.space_group_name_H-M   'P 1'
#
loop_
_entity.id
_entity.type
_entity.pdbx_description
1 polymer ?
#
loop_
_entity_poly.entity_id
_entity_poly.type
_entity_poly.pdbx_seq_one_letter_code
_entity_poly.pdbx_strand_id
1 'polypeptide(L)'
;MRHLWSFLAGLVVAPVTWVLVTLGQDGSARTVDRWVDIGKYNSANLIEPAVWLAVAGLLLGLIGSLRTSPAGPLIAGLLLVTPYVGMFVAPFEVRDRIPDGWKVLGDPLPLRLPVENGTLFLIGLMLVLATFSVQRWRRWPRPATGVELTPAEGPERQDYTLTDWPPVTQQERDTAPMTLGYPDPTPTDPLPRRTGGESPWSAPPRSPHRPEDTTEIR
;
A
#
# COMPACT_ATOMS: atom_id res chain seq x y z
N MET A 1 -21.07 -13.08 2.12
CA MET A 1 -21.36 -12.69 3.52
C MET A 1 -20.17 -12.07 4.27
N ARG A 2 -18.90 -12.41 3.97
CA ARG A 2 -17.73 -11.89 4.70
C ARG A 2 -17.56 -10.35 4.65
N HIS A 3 -17.97 -9.70 3.56
CA HIS A 3 -17.86 -8.25 3.40
C HIS A 3 -18.88 -7.44 4.24
N LEU A 4 -20.06 -8.00 4.50
CA LEU A 4 -21.06 -7.35 5.36
C LEU A 4 -20.59 -7.31 6.82
N TRP A 5 -19.96 -8.38 7.28
CA TRP A 5 -19.38 -8.46 8.62
C TRP A 5 -18.24 -7.47 8.82
N SER A 6 -17.35 -7.31 7.82
CA SER A 6 -16.30 -6.30 7.88
C SER A 6 -16.85 -4.87 7.82
N PHE A 7 -17.90 -4.61 7.02
CA PHE A 7 -18.56 -3.32 6.98
C PHE A 7 -19.21 -2.96 8.32
N LEU A 8 -19.97 -3.91 8.91
CA LEU A 8 -20.61 -3.72 10.21
C LEU A 8 -19.57 -3.54 11.33
N ALA A 9 -18.47 -4.31 11.29
CA ALA A 9 -17.36 -4.12 12.21
C ALA A 9 -16.75 -2.72 12.06
N GLY A 10 -16.52 -2.22 10.84
CA GLY A 10 -16.04 -0.85 10.61
C GLY A 10 -17.02 0.21 11.12
N LEU A 11 -18.33 0.01 10.90
CA LEU A 11 -19.39 0.92 11.34
C LEU A 11 -19.45 1.08 12.86
N VAL A 12 -19.09 0.03 13.63
CA VAL A 12 -19.07 0.07 15.10
C VAL A 12 -17.70 0.49 15.63
N VAL A 13 -16.61 0.00 15.05
CA VAL A 13 -15.25 0.28 15.53
C VAL A 13 -14.88 1.74 15.35
N ALA A 14 -15.28 2.37 14.23
CA ALA A 14 -14.99 3.78 13.98
C ALA A 14 -15.56 4.74 15.05
N PRO A 15 -16.88 4.73 15.37
CA PRO A 15 -17.43 5.60 16.40
C PRO A 15 -16.90 5.26 17.81
N VAL A 16 -16.69 3.98 18.12
CA VAL A 16 -16.08 3.58 19.41
C VAL A 16 -14.68 4.14 19.55
N THR A 17 -13.85 4.02 18.50
CA THR A 17 -12.50 4.57 18.48
C THR A 17 -12.53 6.08 18.63
N TRP A 18 -13.46 6.76 17.96
CA TRP A 18 -13.63 8.21 18.12
C TRP A 18 -13.96 8.60 19.57
N VAL A 19 -14.87 7.90 20.23
CA VAL A 19 -15.18 8.15 21.66
C VAL A 19 -13.97 7.90 22.56
N LEU A 20 -13.20 6.84 22.32
CA LEU A 20 -11.96 6.57 23.08
C LEU A 20 -10.93 7.70 22.91
N VAL A 21 -10.77 8.20 21.69
CA VAL A 21 -9.88 9.33 21.41
C VAL A 21 -10.34 10.58 22.13
N THR A 22 -11.63 10.94 22.06
CA THR A 22 -12.13 12.16 22.70
C THR A 22 -12.02 12.10 24.22
N LEU A 23 -12.36 10.97 24.85
CA LEU A 23 -12.21 10.76 26.29
C LEU A 23 -10.74 10.82 26.73
N GLY A 24 -9.86 10.20 25.96
CA GLY A 24 -8.43 10.23 26.22
C GLY A 24 -7.83 11.64 26.09
N GLN A 25 -8.20 12.36 25.04
CA GLN A 25 -7.68 13.71 24.77
C GLN A 25 -8.19 14.74 25.79
N ASP A 26 -9.49 14.75 26.06
CA ASP A 26 -10.11 15.65 27.04
C ASP A 26 -9.63 15.34 28.47
N GLY A 27 -9.56 14.06 28.83
CA GLY A 27 -9.05 13.63 30.14
C GLY A 27 -7.58 14.00 30.35
N SER A 28 -6.75 13.89 29.31
CA SER A 28 -5.34 14.29 29.37
C SER A 28 -5.20 15.80 29.55
N ALA A 29 -5.85 16.58 28.68
CA ALA A 29 -5.78 18.04 28.72
C ALA A 29 -6.25 18.58 30.09
N ARG A 30 -7.41 18.14 30.56
CA ARG A 30 -7.97 18.55 31.85
C ARG A 30 -7.06 18.19 33.03
N THR A 31 -6.38 17.05 32.96
CA THR A 31 -5.45 16.62 34.00
C THR A 31 -4.22 17.51 34.05
N VAL A 32 -3.65 17.82 32.88
CA VAL A 32 -2.47 18.68 32.78
C VAL A 32 -2.82 20.13 33.14
N ASP A 33 -3.94 20.67 32.67
CA ASP A 33 -4.42 22.01 33.04
C ASP A 33 -4.57 22.14 34.55
N ARG A 34 -5.18 21.15 35.20
CA ARG A 34 -5.30 21.12 36.66
C ARG A 34 -3.94 21.11 37.36
N TRP A 35 -2.94 20.41 36.83
CA TRP A 35 -1.60 20.41 37.42
C TRP A 35 -0.93 21.78 37.32
N VAL A 36 -1.11 22.48 36.20
CA VAL A 36 -0.61 23.84 36.01
C VAL A 36 -1.32 24.81 36.95
N ASP A 37 -2.65 24.74 37.05
CA ASP A 37 -3.43 25.62 37.90
C ASP A 37 -3.08 25.49 39.39
N ILE A 38 -2.82 24.26 39.86
CA ILE A 38 -2.54 23.97 41.27
C ILE A 38 -1.03 23.97 41.58
N GLY A 39 -0.18 23.91 40.55
CA GLY A 39 1.28 23.76 40.68
C GLY A 39 1.72 22.42 41.29
N LYS A 40 0.84 21.41 41.31
CA LYS A 40 1.11 20.07 41.84
C LYS A 40 0.64 19.01 40.86
N TYR A 41 1.41 17.94 40.70
CA TYR A 41 1.07 16.84 39.81
C TYR A 41 0.77 15.55 40.59
N ASN A 42 -0.12 14.74 40.02
CA ASN A 42 -0.35 13.36 40.44
C ASN A 42 -0.51 12.50 39.19
N SER A 43 0.56 11.79 38.83
CA SER A 43 0.64 10.97 37.61
C SER A 43 -0.44 9.87 37.54
N ALA A 44 -1.02 9.45 38.67
CA ALA A 44 -2.13 8.50 38.68
C ALA A 44 -3.33 9.00 37.88
N ASN A 45 -3.58 10.32 37.88
CA ASN A 45 -4.68 10.92 37.14
C ASN A 45 -4.45 10.89 35.61
N LEU A 46 -3.20 10.71 35.16
CA LEU A 46 -2.87 10.61 33.73
C LEU A 46 -2.98 9.16 33.21
N ILE A 47 -3.08 8.17 34.10
CA ILE A 47 -3.20 6.75 33.70
C ILE A 47 -4.52 6.52 32.97
N GLU A 48 -5.64 7.03 33.50
CA GLU A 48 -6.96 6.88 32.90
C GLU A 48 -7.01 7.38 31.44
N PRO A 49 -6.66 8.65 31.13
CA PRO A 49 -6.65 9.13 29.75
C PRO A 49 -5.63 8.39 28.88
N ALA A 50 -4.46 8.01 29.44
CA ALA A 50 -3.48 7.24 28.69
C ALA A 50 -3.99 5.86 28.28
N VAL A 51 -4.80 5.18 29.11
CA VAL A 51 -5.42 3.90 28.74
C VAL A 51 -6.39 4.08 27.58
N TRP A 52 -7.23 5.11 27.60
CA TRP A 52 -8.17 5.39 26.51
C TRP A 52 -7.44 5.66 25.18
N LEU A 53 -6.41 6.51 25.22
CA LEU A 53 -5.56 6.78 24.06
C LEU A 53 -4.79 5.54 23.61
N ALA A 54 -4.39 4.68 24.54
CA ALA A 54 -3.63 3.48 24.22
C ALA A 54 -4.49 2.48 23.43
N VAL A 55 -5.72 2.25 23.91
CA VAL A 55 -6.69 1.38 23.24
C VAL A 55 -7.08 1.97 21.87
N ALA A 56 -7.30 3.29 21.78
CA ALA A 56 -7.56 3.95 20.51
C ALA A 56 -6.40 3.81 19.51
N GLY A 57 -5.17 4.06 19.96
CA GLY A 57 -3.97 3.92 19.13
C GLY A 57 -3.77 2.49 18.63
N LEU A 58 -4.11 1.48 19.44
CA LEU A 58 -4.13 0.09 19.01
C LEU A 58 -5.15 -0.17 17.90
N LEU A 59 -6.39 0.26 18.07
CA LEU A 59 -7.44 0.09 17.07
C LEU A 59 -7.05 0.77 15.75
N LEU A 60 -6.54 2.01 15.82
CA LEU A 60 -6.08 2.75 14.65
C LEU A 60 -4.84 2.12 14.02
N GLY A 61 -3.89 1.62 14.80
CA GLY A 61 -2.67 1.00 14.30
C GLY A 61 -2.96 -0.31 13.56
N LEU A 62 -3.92 -1.11 14.06
CA LEU A 62 -4.39 -2.32 13.39
C LEU A 62 -5.03 -2.00 12.03
N ILE A 63 -5.84 -0.94 11.96
CA ILE A 63 -6.46 -0.46 10.70
C ILE A 63 -5.39 0.10 9.76
N GLY A 64 -4.45 0.87 10.28
CA GLY A 64 -3.48 1.66 9.53
C GLY A 64 -2.26 0.91 9.00
N SER A 65 -2.30 -0.43 8.90
CA SER A 65 -1.17 -1.28 8.48
C SER A 65 -0.39 -0.70 7.27
N LEU A 66 0.75 -0.03 7.52
CA LEU A 66 1.55 0.68 6.52
C LEU A 66 2.36 -0.29 5.64
N ARG A 67 2.31 -0.12 4.31
CA ARG A 67 3.07 -0.93 3.34
C ARG A 67 4.56 -0.55 3.22
N THR A 68 5.01 0.51 3.88
CA THR A 68 6.38 1.04 3.83
C THR A 68 7.31 0.38 4.86
N SER A 69 8.64 0.53 4.74
CA SER A 69 9.64 -0.06 5.66
C SER A 69 9.27 0.15 7.14
N PRO A 70 9.29 -0.90 8.01
CA PRO A 70 8.75 -0.82 9.37
C PRO A 70 9.63 -0.01 10.33
N ALA A 71 10.91 0.18 10.01
CA ALA A 71 11.83 0.90 10.88
C ALA A 71 11.47 2.39 11.05
N GLY A 72 11.01 3.04 9.97
CA GLY A 72 10.64 4.46 10.00
C GLY A 72 9.47 4.75 10.94
N PRO A 73 8.30 4.10 10.75
CA PRO A 73 7.14 4.26 11.65
C PRO A 73 7.44 3.89 13.10
N LEU A 74 8.29 2.89 13.35
CA LEU A 74 8.66 2.51 14.72
C LEU A 74 9.48 3.59 15.40
N ILE A 75 10.52 4.09 14.75
CA ILE A 75 11.38 5.17 15.30
C ILE A 75 10.55 6.44 15.49
N ALA A 76 9.77 6.83 14.48
CA ALA A 76 8.87 7.98 14.57
C ALA A 76 7.86 7.79 15.71
N GLY A 77 7.26 6.60 15.83
CA GLY A 77 6.30 6.29 16.87
C GLY A 77 6.89 6.41 18.28
N LEU A 78 8.09 5.86 18.50
CA LEU A 78 8.81 5.97 19.77
C LEU A 78 9.14 7.43 20.12
N LEU A 79 9.59 8.21 19.14
CA LEU A 79 9.88 9.64 19.35
C LEU A 79 8.62 10.42 19.75
N LEU A 80 7.47 10.13 19.15
CA LEU A 80 6.21 10.81 19.46
C LEU A 80 5.61 10.38 20.82
N VAL A 81 5.83 9.13 21.24
CA VAL A 81 5.37 8.62 22.56
C VAL A 81 6.19 9.18 23.72
N THR A 82 7.50 9.37 23.52
CA THR A 82 8.46 9.77 24.56
C THR A 82 8.05 10.99 25.38
N PRO A 83 7.69 12.16 24.80
CA PRO A 83 7.33 13.34 25.59
C PRO A 83 6.11 13.07 26.49
N TYR A 84 5.12 12.32 26.01
CA TYR A 84 3.94 12.00 26.80
C TYR A 84 4.26 11.04 27.95
N VAL A 85 5.09 10.02 27.72
CA VAL A 85 5.56 9.11 28.78
C VAL A 85 6.40 9.87 29.81
N GLY A 86 7.21 10.84 29.39
CA GLY A 86 7.96 11.71 30.28
C GLY A 86 7.08 12.48 31.27
N MET A 87 5.84 12.83 30.90
CA MET A 87 4.91 13.52 31.80
C MET A 87 4.50 12.69 33.02
N PHE A 88 4.68 11.36 33.01
CA PHE A 88 4.44 10.53 34.19
C PHE A 88 5.53 10.70 35.26
N VAL A 89 6.74 11.09 34.87
CA VAL A 89 7.91 11.20 35.75
C VAL A 89 8.13 12.65 36.18
N ALA A 90 8.23 13.56 35.21
CA ALA A 90 8.56 14.95 35.42
C ALA A 90 7.74 15.87 34.50
N PRO A 91 6.44 16.08 34.78
CA PRO A 91 5.53 16.78 33.88
C PRO A 91 5.95 18.23 33.61
N PHE A 92 6.39 18.97 34.62
CA PHE A 92 6.82 20.35 34.46
C PHE A 92 8.14 20.47 33.67
N GLU A 93 9.13 19.61 33.94
CA GLU A 93 10.40 19.62 33.19
C GLU A 93 10.18 19.32 31.70
N VAL A 94 9.33 18.33 31.40
CA VAL A 94 8.99 17.99 30.01
C VAL A 94 8.26 19.15 29.33
N ARG A 95 7.28 19.75 30.01
CA ARG A 95 6.50 20.87 29.48
C ARG A 95 7.36 22.10 29.21
N ASP A 96 8.28 22.43 30.12
CA ASP A 96 9.15 23.61 30.00
C ASP A 96 10.24 23.43 28.93
N ARG A 97 10.60 22.18 28.60
CA ARG A 97 11.53 21.88 27.52
C ARG A 97 10.91 22.08 26.13
N ILE A 98 9.58 22.15 26.03
CA ILE A 98 8.89 22.38 24.76
C ILE A 98 8.94 23.89 24.45
N PRO A 99 9.57 24.29 23.33
CA PRO A 99 9.68 25.69 22.98
C PRO A 99 8.30 26.31 22.73
N ASP A 100 8.06 27.45 23.35
CA ASP A 100 6.92 28.30 23.06
C ASP A 100 7.20 29.22 21.87
N GLY A 101 6.19 29.45 21.04
CA GLY A 101 6.24 30.48 20.01
C GLY A 101 6.90 30.08 18.70
N TRP A 102 7.07 28.77 18.44
CA TRP A 102 7.37 28.32 17.07
C TRP A 102 6.26 28.78 16.12
N LYS A 103 6.67 29.23 14.93
CA LYS A 103 5.77 29.67 13.88
C LYS A 103 6.03 28.87 12.62
N VAL A 104 4.96 28.45 11.95
CA VAL A 104 5.01 27.83 10.64
C VAL A 104 4.17 28.69 9.71
N LEU A 105 4.75 29.13 8.60
CA LEU A 105 4.08 30.01 7.63
C LEU A 105 3.54 31.33 8.22
N GLY A 106 4.10 31.79 9.34
CA GLY A 106 3.66 32.99 10.05
C GLY A 106 2.64 32.73 11.17
N ASP A 107 2.02 31.54 11.19
CA ASP A 107 1.04 31.16 12.20
C ASP A 107 1.70 30.53 13.43
N PRO A 108 1.22 30.82 14.65
CA PRO A 108 1.72 30.19 15.86
C PRO A 108 1.41 28.69 15.84
N LEU A 109 2.43 27.87 16.07
CA LEU A 109 2.32 26.42 16.19
C LEU A 109 2.40 26.04 17.68
N PRO A 110 1.26 25.81 18.36
CA PRO A 110 1.24 25.45 19.77
C PRO A 110 1.69 23.99 19.96
N LEU A 111 3.00 23.75 19.98
CA LEU A 111 3.58 22.41 20.13
C LEU A 111 3.27 21.74 21.47
N ARG A 112 2.92 22.52 22.49
CA ARG A 112 2.51 21.97 23.79
C ARG A 112 1.16 21.28 23.70
N LEU A 113 0.22 21.80 22.91
CA LEU A 113 -1.15 21.30 22.85
C LEU A 113 -1.21 19.80 22.45
N PRO A 114 -0.52 19.32 21.40
CA PRO A 114 -0.47 17.89 21.06
C PRO A 114 0.15 16.97 22.13
N VAL A 115 1.01 17.52 23.01
CA VAL A 115 1.57 16.78 24.15
C VAL A 115 0.53 16.71 25.26
N GLU A 116 -0.05 17.86 25.63
CA GLU A 116 -0.98 18.00 26.76
C GLU A 116 -2.29 17.23 26.55
N ASN A 117 -2.81 17.23 25.33
CA ASN A 117 -4.00 16.45 24.97
C ASN A 117 -3.66 14.99 24.59
N GLY A 118 -2.41 14.57 24.64
CA GLY A 118 -2.00 13.19 24.33
C GLY A 118 -2.15 12.77 22.86
N THR A 119 -2.35 13.71 21.93
CA THR A 119 -2.40 13.41 20.49
C THR A 119 -1.09 12.81 19.98
N LEU A 120 0.05 13.31 20.48
CA LEU A 120 1.36 12.76 20.16
C LEU A 120 1.50 11.31 20.60
N PHE A 121 1.00 10.98 21.79
CA PHE A 121 0.96 9.61 22.30
C PHE A 121 0.07 8.71 21.43
N LEU A 122 -1.12 9.18 21.07
CA LEU A 122 -2.05 8.46 20.20
C LEU A 122 -1.42 8.13 18.85
N ILE A 123 -0.87 9.14 18.16
CA ILE A 123 -0.22 8.96 16.85
C ILE A 123 1.00 8.06 16.98
N GLY A 124 1.82 8.29 18.00
CA GLY A 124 3.03 7.52 18.20
C GLY A 124 2.73 6.05 18.46
N LEU A 125 1.75 5.77 19.30
CA LEU A 125 1.32 4.40 19.59
C LEU A 125 0.66 3.73 18.37
N MET A 126 -0.16 4.47 17.62
CA MET A 126 -0.73 3.99 16.35
C MET A 126 0.38 3.53 15.40
N LEU A 127 1.45 4.31 15.25
CA LEU A 127 2.59 3.97 14.39
C LEU A 127 3.37 2.76 14.90
N VAL A 128 3.65 2.68 16.21
CA VAL A 128 4.30 1.52 16.82
C VAL A 128 3.48 0.26 16.55
N LEU A 129 2.18 0.29 16.81
CA LEU A 129 1.31 -0.87 16.67
C LEU A 129 1.05 -1.27 15.22
N ALA A 130 0.98 -0.30 14.30
CA ALA A 130 0.94 -0.57 12.87
C ALA A 130 2.19 -1.36 12.38
N THR A 131 3.33 -1.18 13.05
CA THR A 131 4.59 -1.88 12.71
C THR A 131 4.54 -3.37 13.03
N PHE A 132 3.83 -3.77 14.09
CA PHE A 132 3.74 -5.15 14.57
C PHE A 132 2.64 -5.99 13.90
N SER A 133 2.01 -5.51 12.80
CA SER A 133 1.00 -6.27 12.07
C SER A 133 1.57 -7.58 11.49
N VAL A 134 1.24 -8.69 12.16
CA VAL A 134 1.75 -10.06 11.97
C VAL A 134 1.60 -10.58 10.53
N GLN A 135 0.64 -10.07 9.76
CA GLN A 135 0.42 -10.47 8.35
C GLN A 135 1.65 -10.18 7.46
N ARG A 136 2.48 -9.22 7.83
CA ARG A 136 3.68 -8.84 7.08
C ARG A 136 4.84 -9.80 7.31
N TRP A 137 5.06 -10.22 8.56
CA TRP A 137 6.11 -11.18 8.93
C TRP A 137 5.79 -12.60 8.43
N ARG A 138 4.51 -12.94 8.26
CA ARG A 138 4.08 -14.20 7.62
C ARG A 138 4.24 -14.23 6.09
N ARG A 139 4.52 -13.08 5.45
CA ARG A 139 4.78 -12.94 4.02
C ARG A 139 6.23 -12.54 3.74
N TRP A 140 7.18 -13.05 4.51
CA TRP A 140 8.53 -13.16 3.95
C TRP A 140 8.44 -14.05 2.71
N PRO A 141 8.82 -13.56 1.51
CA PRO A 141 8.90 -14.44 0.35
C PRO A 141 9.88 -15.54 0.75
N ARG A 142 9.40 -16.78 0.77
CA ARG A 142 10.33 -17.90 0.60
C ARG A 142 11.15 -17.53 -0.64
N PRO A 143 12.49 -17.54 -0.57
CA PRO A 143 13.27 -17.63 -1.79
C PRO A 143 12.61 -18.73 -2.61
N ALA A 144 12.36 -18.49 -3.89
CA ALA A 144 12.15 -19.60 -4.79
C ALA A 144 13.44 -20.42 -4.74
N THR A 145 13.54 -21.36 -3.82
CA THR A 145 14.47 -22.49 -3.89
C THR A 145 13.97 -23.29 -5.08
N GLY A 146 14.49 -22.90 -6.24
CA GLY A 146 14.07 -23.34 -7.55
C GLY A 146 14.75 -22.55 -8.68
N VAL A 147 15.93 -21.98 -8.41
CA VAL A 147 16.95 -21.81 -9.44
C VAL A 147 18.22 -22.37 -8.81
N GLU A 148 18.25 -23.69 -8.72
CA GLU A 148 19.52 -24.40 -8.60
C GLU A 148 20.27 -24.11 -9.90
N LEU A 149 21.27 -23.23 -9.80
CA LEU A 149 22.32 -23.15 -10.80
C LEU A 149 23.07 -24.47 -10.71
N THR A 150 22.58 -25.51 -11.40
CA THR A 150 23.35 -26.73 -11.60
C THR A 150 24.58 -26.35 -12.42
N PRO A 151 25.81 -26.57 -11.94
CA PRO A 151 27.01 -26.40 -12.75
C PRO A 151 26.89 -27.25 -14.01
N ALA A 152 27.35 -26.71 -15.13
CA ALA A 152 27.41 -27.45 -16.39
C ALA A 152 28.41 -28.62 -16.25
N GLU A 153 27.90 -29.81 -15.94
CA GLU A 153 28.64 -31.06 -16.06
C GLU A 153 28.78 -31.40 -17.55
N GLY A 154 29.99 -31.79 -17.95
CA GLY A 154 30.34 -32.18 -19.32
C GLY A 154 29.57 -33.42 -19.82
N PRO A 155 29.81 -33.83 -21.08
CA PRO A 155 28.93 -34.76 -21.76
C PRO A 155 29.15 -36.19 -21.25
N GLU A 156 28.22 -36.71 -20.44
CA GLU A 156 28.04 -38.15 -20.35
C GLU A 156 27.31 -38.63 -21.61
N ARG A 157 28.02 -39.43 -22.42
CA ARG A 157 27.44 -40.18 -23.55
C ARG A 157 26.30 -41.05 -23.03
N GLN A 158 25.08 -40.75 -23.45
CA GLN A 158 23.98 -41.70 -23.45
C GLN A 158 23.69 -42.05 -24.91
N ASP A 159 24.11 -43.25 -25.31
CA ASP A 159 23.85 -43.81 -26.62
C ASP A 159 22.36 -44.20 -26.71
N TYR A 160 21.50 -43.27 -27.12
CA TYR A 160 20.12 -43.57 -27.44
C TYR A 160 20.03 -44.12 -28.87
N THR A 161 19.48 -45.32 -29.04
CA THR A 161 19.13 -45.86 -30.37
C THR A 161 17.67 -45.55 -30.70
N LEU A 162 17.37 -45.36 -31.99
CA LEU A 162 16.11 -44.82 -32.56
C LEU A 162 14.85 -45.69 -32.29
N THR A 163 14.93 -46.74 -31.50
CA THR A 163 13.83 -47.71 -31.26
C THR A 163 13.31 -47.74 -29.83
N ASP A 164 13.87 -46.96 -28.90
CA ASP A 164 13.50 -46.99 -27.47
C ASP A 164 12.50 -45.90 -27.08
N TRP A 165 11.42 -45.73 -27.83
CA TRP A 165 10.34 -44.82 -27.42
C TRP A 165 9.38 -45.55 -26.45
N PRO A 166 9.20 -45.08 -25.20
CA PRO A 166 8.22 -45.68 -24.30
C PRO A 166 6.80 -45.45 -24.83
N PRO A 167 5.86 -46.39 -24.64
CA PRO A 167 4.50 -46.23 -25.14
C PRO A 167 3.84 -45.02 -24.48
N VAL A 168 3.30 -44.13 -25.32
CA VAL A 168 2.54 -42.95 -24.88
C VAL A 168 1.25 -43.44 -24.22
N THR A 169 1.24 -43.55 -22.89
CA THR A 169 -0.02 -43.64 -22.15
C THR A 169 -0.68 -42.26 -22.17
N GLN A 170 -1.65 -42.11 -23.07
CA GLN A 170 -2.62 -41.03 -23.05
C GLN A 170 -3.37 -41.05 -21.72
N GLN A 171 -3.01 -40.14 -20.81
CA GLN A 171 -3.94 -39.64 -19.81
C GLN A 171 -3.83 -38.12 -19.76
N GLU A 172 -4.39 -37.54 -20.82
CA GLU A 172 -4.98 -36.21 -20.92
C GLU A 172 -5.29 -35.57 -19.55
N ARG A 173 -4.41 -34.67 -19.10
CA ARG A 173 -4.89 -33.51 -18.34
C ARG A 173 -5.42 -32.54 -19.36
N ASP A 174 -6.73 -32.56 -19.50
CA ASP A 174 -7.57 -31.63 -20.25
C ASP A 174 -7.18 -30.18 -19.90
N THR A 175 -6.21 -29.65 -20.65
CA THR A 175 -5.79 -28.26 -20.60
C THR A 175 -5.89 -27.79 -22.04
N ALA A 176 -7.05 -27.23 -22.39
CA ALA A 176 -7.22 -26.56 -23.66
C ALA A 176 -6.09 -25.54 -23.85
N PRO A 177 -5.40 -25.50 -25.01
CA PRO A 177 -4.41 -24.46 -25.26
C PRO A 177 -5.09 -23.08 -25.19
N MET A 178 -4.43 -22.10 -24.58
CA MET A 178 -4.88 -20.70 -24.65
C MET A 178 -4.85 -20.27 -26.12
N THR A 179 -6.02 -20.23 -26.76
CA THR A 179 -6.17 -19.67 -28.09
C THR A 179 -6.04 -18.15 -27.95
N LEU A 180 -4.93 -17.60 -28.44
CA LEU A 180 -4.87 -16.19 -28.78
C LEU A 180 -5.98 -15.99 -29.82
N GLY A 181 -7.02 -15.20 -29.49
CA GLY A 181 -8.28 -15.11 -30.23
C GLY A 181 -8.14 -14.72 -31.71
N TYR A 182 -7.75 -15.68 -32.53
CA TYR A 182 -7.78 -15.65 -33.97
C TYR A 182 -8.85 -16.65 -34.40
N PRO A 183 -9.87 -16.25 -35.16
CA PRO A 183 -10.81 -17.22 -35.72
C PRO A 183 -10.03 -18.18 -36.64
N ASP A 184 -10.34 -19.48 -36.51
CA ASP A 184 -9.75 -20.55 -37.32
C ASP A 184 -9.80 -20.22 -38.82
N PRO A 185 -8.73 -20.47 -39.60
CA PRO A 185 -8.81 -20.43 -41.04
C PRO A 185 -9.62 -21.64 -41.51
N THR A 186 -10.91 -21.44 -41.78
CA THR A 186 -11.68 -22.33 -42.64
C THR A 186 -10.93 -22.51 -43.96
N PRO A 187 -10.82 -23.74 -44.52
CA PRO A 187 -10.20 -23.94 -45.82
C PRO A 187 -11.01 -23.16 -46.86
N THR A 188 -10.49 -22.01 -47.28
CA THR A 188 -11.10 -21.22 -48.33
C THR A 188 -10.58 -21.77 -49.66
N ASP A 189 -11.50 -22.05 -50.58
CA ASP A 189 -11.25 -22.39 -51.97
C ASP A 189 -10.05 -21.61 -52.57
N PRO A 190 -9.24 -22.22 -53.45
CA PRO A 190 -8.04 -21.58 -53.97
C PRO A 190 -8.40 -20.29 -54.73
N LEU A 191 -8.05 -19.16 -54.14
CA LEU A 191 -8.21 -17.84 -54.76
C LEU A 191 -7.40 -17.75 -56.06
N PRO A 192 -7.95 -17.12 -57.12
CA PRO A 192 -7.30 -17.04 -58.41
C PRO A 192 -5.99 -16.27 -58.31
N ARG A 193 -4.92 -16.90 -58.81
CA ARG A 193 -3.56 -16.39 -58.89
C ARG A 193 -3.55 -15.04 -59.64
N ARG A 194 -3.48 -13.92 -58.91
CA ARG A 194 -3.27 -12.60 -59.53
C ARG A 194 -1.82 -12.50 -59.99
N THR A 195 -1.64 -12.63 -61.29
CA THR A 195 -0.49 -12.12 -62.03
C THR A 195 -0.50 -10.59 -62.03
N GLY A 196 0.66 -9.98 -61.81
CA GLY A 196 0.94 -8.60 -62.23
C GLY A 196 0.83 -7.52 -61.15
N GLY A 197 1.99 -6.93 -60.84
CA GLY A 197 2.20 -5.48 -60.87
C GLY A 197 1.58 -4.61 -59.78
N GLU A 198 2.46 -3.96 -59.03
CA GLU A 198 2.28 -2.69 -58.31
C GLU A 198 1.63 -2.75 -56.92
N SER A 199 2.50 -2.59 -55.90
CA SER A 199 2.09 -2.38 -54.52
C SER A 199 1.51 -0.97 -54.36
N PRO A 200 0.45 -0.77 -53.55
CA PRO A 200 -0.20 0.52 -53.38
C PRO A 200 0.66 1.57 -52.65
N TRP A 201 1.86 1.19 -52.21
CA TRP A 201 2.74 2.01 -51.37
C TRP A 201 3.90 2.67 -52.13
N SER A 202 3.94 2.55 -53.47
CA SER A 202 5.11 2.94 -54.27
C SER A 202 4.93 4.17 -55.18
N ALA A 203 3.83 4.93 -55.09
CA ALA A 203 3.64 6.13 -55.91
C ALA A 203 3.88 7.43 -55.10
N PRO A 204 4.76 8.36 -55.55
CA PRO A 204 4.89 9.69 -54.96
C PRO A 204 3.71 10.60 -55.36
N PRO A 205 3.39 11.65 -54.58
CA PRO A 205 2.15 12.40 -54.73
C PRO A 205 2.14 13.23 -56.02
N ARG A 206 1.17 12.97 -56.90
CA ARG A 206 0.88 13.83 -58.07
C ARG A 206 0.01 15.02 -57.64
N SER A 207 0.43 16.22 -57.99
CA SER A 207 -0.26 17.49 -57.78
C SER A 207 -1.63 17.53 -58.50
N PRO A 208 -2.62 18.28 -57.99
CA PRO A 208 -3.95 18.32 -58.58
C PRO A 208 -3.98 19.18 -59.85
N HIS A 209 -4.45 18.60 -60.96
CA HIS A 209 -4.71 19.36 -62.19
C HIS A 209 -6.04 20.13 -62.10
N ARG A 210 -5.91 21.40 -62.48
CA ARG A 210 -6.90 22.41 -62.86
C ARG A 210 -7.96 21.85 -63.83
N PRO A 211 -9.26 22.15 -63.67
CA PRO A 211 -10.25 21.89 -64.70
C PRO A 211 -10.19 22.99 -65.76
N GLU A 212 -9.95 22.59 -67.02
CA GLU A 212 -10.19 23.44 -68.19
C GLU A 212 -11.63 23.21 -68.66
N ASP A 213 -12.50 24.19 -68.39
CA ASP A 213 -13.83 24.31 -68.96
C ASP A 213 -13.74 25.12 -70.27
N THR A 214 -14.02 24.50 -71.41
CA THR A 214 -14.52 25.20 -72.62
C THR A 214 -15.18 24.16 -73.51
N THR A 215 -16.51 24.16 -73.67
CA THR A 215 -17.30 24.58 -74.85
C THR A 215 -18.65 23.84 -74.73
N GLU A 216 -19.84 24.29 -75.12
CA GLU A 216 -20.37 25.50 -75.76
C GLU A 216 -21.92 25.36 -75.79
N ILE A 217 -22.62 26.50 -75.90
CA ILE A 217 -23.92 26.74 -76.59
C ILE A 217 -25.22 26.19 -75.95
N ARG A 218 -26.03 27.09 -75.37
CA ARG A 218 -27.20 27.73 -76.05
C ARG A 218 -27.75 28.92 -75.26
#